data_AF-A0A4U2Z813-F1
#
_entry.id   AF-A0A4U2Z813-F1
#
_cell.length_a   1.000
_cell.length_b   1.000
_cell.length_c   1.000
_cell.angle_alpha   90.00
_cell.angle_beta   90.00
_cell.angle_gamma   90.00
#
_symmetry.space_group_name_H-M   'P 1'
#
loop_
_entity.id
_entity.type
_entity.pdbx_description
1 polymer ?
#
loop_
_entity_poly.entity_id
_entity_poly.type
_entity_poly.pdbx_seq_one_letter_code
_entity_poly.pdbx_strand_id
1 'polypeptide(L)'
;MNNNLKHKHWFPHPANLRNERRMKRAMKDLDLLASEFEISLPILQTVITSYGFFELFTTDDGEMFVSPLLNGLMVPYIEKQKKNQIAGQISAKKRKLKQEQQLLELSQLHSVQDMLNGSETHVAHNRQQETKVKENKSLWLHDFQFFKNFIVNAYKDQIVCYGALDFKTSTGIKVTTQGYLFNTHSMQDLSPDEAKKAWKWMFENQDKLCEIEVQDE
;
A
#
# COMPACT_ATOMS: atom_id res chain seq x y z
N MET A 1 24.88 9.23 41.54
CA MET A 1 25.40 9.44 40.17
C MET A 1 24.73 8.42 39.26
N ASN A 2 23.65 8.83 38.57
CA ASN A 2 22.88 7.94 37.70
C ASN A 2 23.35 8.13 36.26
N ASN A 3 24.19 7.21 35.78
CA ASN A 3 24.57 7.09 34.37
C ASN A 3 23.39 6.52 33.58
N ASN A 4 22.50 7.40 33.15
CA ASN A 4 21.46 7.05 32.19
C ASN A 4 21.99 7.36 30.78
N LEU A 5 22.92 6.52 30.29
CA LEU A 5 23.26 6.46 28.88
C LEU A 5 22.05 5.89 28.13
N LYS A 6 21.12 6.77 27.77
CA LYS A 6 20.10 6.47 26.77
C LYS A 6 20.86 6.12 25.48
N HIS A 7 20.85 4.84 25.11
CA HIS A 7 21.29 4.36 23.80
C HIS A 7 20.56 5.14 22.71
N LYS A 8 21.22 6.17 22.17
CA LYS A 8 20.82 6.81 20.92
C LYS A 8 21.15 5.82 19.81
N HIS A 9 20.17 5.02 19.39
CA HIS A 9 20.30 4.27 18.14
C HIS A 9 20.48 5.29 17.00
N TRP A 10 21.63 5.24 16.34
CA TRP A 10 22.07 6.26 15.36
C TRP A 10 21.75 5.89 13.92
N PHE A 11 21.36 4.64 13.65
CA PHE A 11 20.44 4.40 12.55
C PHE A 11 19.21 5.28 12.79
N PRO A 12 18.89 6.24 11.91
CA PRO A 12 17.77 7.12 12.12
C PRO A 12 16.55 6.25 12.37
N HIS A 13 15.91 6.43 13.55
CA HIS A 13 14.64 5.78 13.83
C HIS A 13 13.78 5.97 12.58
N PRO A 14 13.12 4.94 12.04
CA PRO A 14 12.50 5.01 10.71
C PRO A 14 11.52 6.18 10.52
N ALA A 15 11.05 6.78 11.62
CA ALA A 15 10.31 8.03 11.64
C ALA A 15 11.09 9.29 11.18
N ASN A 16 12.41 9.34 11.32
CA ASN A 16 13.28 10.45 10.91
C ASN A 16 13.72 10.35 9.44
N LEU A 17 13.56 9.19 8.82
CA LEU A 17 13.77 8.98 7.38
C LEU A 17 12.61 9.54 6.51
N ARG A 18 11.57 10.09 7.13
CA ARG A 18 10.33 10.49 6.44
C ARG A 18 10.51 11.49 5.29
N ASN A 19 11.61 12.26 5.26
CA ASN A 19 11.81 13.33 4.26
C ASN A 19 13.11 13.24 3.46
N GLU A 20 14.02 12.32 3.76
CA GLU A 20 15.32 12.27 3.08
C GLU A 20 15.28 11.34 1.86
N ARG A 21 15.43 11.92 0.66
CA ARG A 21 15.42 11.18 -0.62
C ARG A 21 16.63 10.26 -0.81
N ARG A 22 17.73 10.50 -0.08
CA ARG A 22 18.97 9.74 -0.11
C ARG A 22 19.52 9.70 1.31
N MET A 23 20.01 8.54 1.75
CA MET A 23 20.68 8.36 3.05
C MET A 23 22.05 9.03 2.99
N LYS A 24 22.06 10.36 3.11
CA LYS A 24 23.27 11.19 3.14
C LYS A 24 23.80 11.27 4.56
N ARG A 25 25.13 11.32 4.70
CA ARG A 25 25.83 11.48 5.98
C ARG A 25 26.91 12.53 5.84
N ALA A 26 27.20 13.26 6.90
CA ALA A 26 28.25 14.27 6.90
C ALA A 26 29.61 13.64 7.19
N MET A 27 30.64 14.11 6.49
CA MET A 27 32.03 13.69 6.74
C MET A 27 32.50 14.08 8.15
N LYS A 28 31.90 15.12 8.75
CA LYS A 28 32.20 15.56 10.12
C LYS A 28 31.74 14.57 11.20
N ASP A 29 30.77 13.70 10.88
CA ASP A 29 30.21 12.71 11.82
C ASP A 29 30.91 11.35 11.72
N LEU A 30 32.09 11.31 11.08
CA LEU A 30 32.80 10.07 10.77
C LEU A 30 33.40 9.41 12.02
N ASP A 31 33.79 10.21 13.00
CA ASP A 31 34.23 9.77 14.33
C ASP A 31 33.13 9.00 15.07
N LEU A 32 31.89 9.48 14.99
CA LEU A 32 30.71 8.81 15.55
C LEU A 32 30.49 7.45 14.87
N LEU A 33 30.56 7.41 13.54
CA LEU A 33 30.40 6.16 12.79
C LEU A 33 31.54 5.17 13.09
N ALA A 34 32.77 5.66 13.17
CA ALA A 34 33.93 4.84 13.55
C ALA A 34 33.70 4.17 14.91
N SER A 35 33.18 4.92 15.89
CA SER A 35 32.84 4.38 17.21
C SER A 35 31.69 3.36 17.16
N GLU A 36 30.65 3.59 16.35
CA GLU A 36 29.47 2.72 16.25
C GLU A 36 29.80 1.37 15.60
N PHE A 37 30.66 1.37 14.57
CA PHE A 37 31.06 0.15 13.88
C PHE A 37 32.31 -0.50 14.47
N GLU A 38 32.89 0.07 15.52
CA GLU A 38 34.15 -0.38 16.13
C GLU A 38 35.30 -0.45 15.09
N ILE A 39 35.31 0.51 14.15
CA ILE A 39 36.32 0.65 13.09
C ILE A 39 37.16 1.89 13.39
N SER A 40 38.47 1.83 13.14
CA SER A 40 39.30 3.04 13.31
C SER A 40 38.90 4.14 12.33
N LEU A 41 38.90 5.39 12.80
CA LEU A 41 38.58 6.56 11.97
C LEU A 41 39.40 6.62 10.66
N PRO A 42 40.72 6.37 10.65
CA PRO A 42 41.51 6.38 9.40
C PRO A 42 41.08 5.30 8.39
N ILE A 43 40.71 4.11 8.88
CA ILE A 43 40.20 3.03 8.01
C ILE A 43 38.88 3.45 7.39
N LEU A 44 37.94 3.95 8.21
CA LEU A 44 36.63 4.35 7.71
C LEU A 44 36.72 5.51 6.72
N GLN A 45 37.60 6.48 6.97
CA GLN A 45 37.88 7.58 6.05
C GLN A 45 38.39 7.05 4.71
N THR A 46 39.38 6.15 4.73
CA THR A 46 39.91 5.52 3.52
C THR A 46 38.83 4.76 2.74
N VAL A 47 37.95 4.05 3.45
CA VAL A 47 36.86 3.29 2.83
C VAL A 47 35.90 4.20 2.07
N ILE A 48 35.57 5.36 2.66
CA ILE A 48 34.65 6.31 2.06
C ILE A 48 35.29 7.05 0.89
N THR A 49 36.53 7.51 1.03
CA THR A 49 37.17 8.39 0.03
C THR A 49 37.82 7.63 -1.11
N SER A 50 38.36 6.43 -0.88
CA SER A 50 39.34 5.83 -1.78
C SER A 50 38.86 4.58 -2.51
N TYR A 51 37.92 3.81 -1.94
CA TYR A 51 37.48 2.55 -2.55
C TYR A 51 36.30 2.68 -3.53
N GLY A 52 35.74 3.87 -3.70
CA GLY A 52 34.69 4.12 -4.70
C GLY A 52 33.31 3.54 -4.36
N PHE A 53 33.08 3.11 -3.11
CA PHE A 53 31.77 2.63 -2.66
C PHE A 53 30.78 3.77 -2.33
N PHE A 54 31.30 4.99 -2.20
CA PHE A 54 30.55 6.17 -1.78
C PHE A 54 30.75 7.31 -2.76
N GLU A 55 29.70 8.10 -2.96
CA GLU A 55 29.74 9.36 -3.69
C GLU A 55 29.85 10.50 -2.69
N LEU A 56 30.85 11.37 -2.87
CA LEU A 56 31.06 12.56 -2.06
C LEU A 56 30.53 13.81 -2.78
N PHE A 57 29.93 14.73 -2.03
CA PHE A 57 29.45 16.00 -2.55
C PHE A 57 29.42 17.05 -1.45
N THR A 58 29.57 18.31 -1.84
CA THR A 58 29.53 19.45 -0.92
C THR A 58 28.15 20.08 -0.91
N THR A 59 27.61 20.33 0.29
CA THR A 59 26.38 21.09 0.51
C THR A 59 26.70 22.29 1.40
N ASP A 60 25.77 23.23 1.57
CA ASP A 60 25.88 24.34 2.53
C ASP A 60 26.22 23.86 3.95
N ASP A 61 25.82 22.64 4.31
CA ASP A 61 26.06 21.98 5.60
C ASP A 61 27.46 21.32 5.75
N GLY A 62 28.27 21.35 4.68
CA GLY A 62 29.62 20.76 4.61
C GLY A 62 29.77 19.61 3.62
N GLU A 63 30.89 18.89 3.71
CA GLU A 63 31.13 17.68 2.93
C GLU A 63 30.24 16.53 3.39
N MET A 64 29.54 15.94 2.44
CA MET A 64 28.60 14.85 2.64
C MET A 64 28.99 13.66 1.77
N PHE A 65 28.56 12.47 2.17
CA PHE A 65 28.70 11.25 1.38
C PHE A 65 27.41 10.43 1.39
N VAL A 66 27.19 9.69 0.31
CA VAL A 66 26.10 8.71 0.17
C VAL A 66 26.64 7.39 -0.36
N SER A 67 26.01 6.29 0.04
CA SER A 67 26.23 4.99 -0.62
C SER A 67 25.14 4.78 -1.68
N PRO A 68 25.49 4.74 -2.98
CA PRO A 68 24.52 4.43 -4.03
C PRO A 68 23.87 3.06 -3.86
N LEU A 69 24.67 2.07 -3.44
CA LEU A 69 24.20 0.72 -3.16
C LEU A 69 23.15 0.71 -2.05
N LEU A 70 23.44 1.34 -0.91
CA LEU A 70 22.49 1.42 0.20
C LEU A 70 21.21 2.15 -0.20
N ASN A 71 21.34 3.27 -0.92
CA ASN A 71 20.18 4.01 -1.42
C ASN A 71 19.30 3.13 -2.31
N GLY A 72 19.89 2.34 -3.22
CA GLY A 72 19.17 1.40 -4.07
C GLY A 72 18.42 0.33 -3.25
N LEU A 73 19.09 -0.26 -2.25
CA LEU A 73 18.49 -1.26 -1.36
C LEU A 73 17.33 -0.68 -0.52
N MET A 74 17.33 0.62 -0.24
CA MET A 74 16.32 1.28 0.59
C MET A 74 15.10 1.77 -0.17
N VAL A 75 15.10 1.76 -1.51
CA VAL A 75 13.95 2.19 -2.32
C VAL A 75 12.64 1.50 -1.92
N PRO A 76 12.56 0.15 -1.80
CA PRO A 76 11.30 -0.52 -1.48
C PRO A 76 10.75 -0.11 -0.10
N TYR A 77 11.65 0.13 0.86
CA TYR A 77 11.28 0.56 2.19
C TYR A 77 10.67 1.96 2.18
N ILE A 78 11.33 2.90 1.50
CA ILE A 78 10.88 4.30 1.37
C ILE A 78 9.51 4.36 0.67
N GLU A 79 9.31 3.57 -0.38
CA GLU A 79 8.04 3.50 -1.11
C GLU A 79 6.90 2.95 -0.23
N LYS A 80 7.14 1.85 0.49
CA LYS A 80 6.17 1.30 1.45
C LYS A 80 5.80 2.32 2.51
N GLN A 81 6.78 3.06 3.04
CA GLN A 81 6.56 4.08 4.04
C GLN A 81 5.68 5.23 3.51
N LYS A 82 5.94 5.72 2.29
CA LYS A 82 5.12 6.75 1.63
C LYS A 82 3.68 6.28 1.42
N LYS A 83 3.48 5.04 0.96
CA LYS A 83 2.14 4.46 0.78
C LYS A 83 1.35 4.47 2.10
N ASN A 84 2.00 4.03 3.18
CA ASN A 84 1.39 4.01 4.51
C ASN A 84 1.05 5.42 5.02
N GLN A 85 1.94 6.40 4.77
CA GLN A 85 1.69 7.79 5.14
C GLN A 85 0.46 8.37 4.44
N ILE A 86 0.35 8.16 3.12
CA ILE A 86 -0.79 8.60 2.31
C ILE A 86 -2.09 7.95 2.81
N ALA A 87 -2.08 6.62 3.01
CA ALA A 87 -3.23 5.89 3.52
C ALA A 87 -3.67 6.40 4.90
N GLY A 88 -2.72 6.71 5.79
CA GLY A 88 -2.98 7.29 7.10
C GLY A 88 -3.64 8.67 7.01
N GLN A 89 -3.14 9.55 6.13
CA GLN A 89 -3.73 10.88 5.91
C GLN A 89 -5.15 10.78 5.35
N ILE A 90 -5.39 9.90 4.38
CA ILE A 90 -6.73 9.66 3.82
C ILE A 90 -7.68 9.16 4.92
N SER A 91 -7.23 8.22 5.73
CA SER A 91 -8.03 7.65 6.83
C SER A 91 -8.36 8.69 7.89
N ALA A 92 -7.41 9.57 8.22
CA ALA A 92 -7.64 10.70 9.12
C ALA A 92 -8.69 11.67 8.56
N LYS A 93 -8.57 12.06 7.29
CA LYS A 93 -9.55 12.94 6.61
C LYS A 93 -10.95 12.31 6.56
N LYS A 94 -11.05 11.01 6.24
CA LYS A 94 -12.32 10.29 6.20
C LYS A 94 -13.00 10.24 7.58
N ARG A 95 -12.24 9.99 8.65
CA ARG A 95 -12.76 10.04 10.02
C ARG A 95 -13.27 11.41 10.39
N LYS A 96 -12.53 12.47 10.04
CA LYS A 96 -12.94 13.86 10.29
C LYS A 96 -14.24 14.21 9.57
N LEU A 97 -14.35 13.87 8.28
CA LEU A 97 -15.57 14.11 7.50
C LEU A 97 -16.78 13.38 8.10
N LYS A 98 -16.60 12.11 8.49
CA LYS A 98 -17.67 11.34 9.14
C LYS A 98 -18.12 11.98 10.46
N GLN A 99 -17.18 12.49 11.26
CA GLN A 99 -17.50 13.22 12.49
C GLN A 99 -18.28 14.51 12.21
N GLU A 100 -17.87 15.27 11.19
CA GLU A 100 -18.57 16.50 10.78
C GLU A 100 -20.00 16.21 10.28
N GLN A 101 -20.20 15.12 9.53
CA GLN A 101 -21.53 14.66 9.08
C GLN A 101 -22.43 14.28 10.26
N GLN A 102 -21.92 13.47 11.19
CA GLN A 102 -22.67 13.08 12.40
C GLN A 102 -23.06 14.29 13.24
N LEU A 103 -22.18 15.28 13.35
CA LEU A 103 -22.45 16.52 14.08
C LEU A 103 -23.54 17.35 13.40
N LEU A 104 -23.56 17.40 12.06
CA LEU A 104 -24.61 18.06 11.28
C LEU A 104 -25.98 17.37 11.48
N GLU A 105 -26.04 16.04 11.37
CA GLU A 105 -27.27 15.27 11.60
C GLU A 105 -27.85 15.50 12.99
N LEU A 106 -27.01 15.48 14.03
CA LEU A 106 -27.42 15.76 15.41
C LEU A 106 -27.96 17.18 15.57
N SER A 107 -27.36 18.17 14.90
CA SER A 107 -27.83 19.56 14.95
C SER A 107 -29.22 19.73 14.33
N GLN A 108 -29.54 18.97 13.29
CA GLN A 108 -30.85 19.00 12.63
C GLN A 108 -31.92 18.31 13.48
N LEU A 109 -31.59 17.19 14.14
CA LEU A 109 -32.52 16.48 15.02
C LEU A 109 -32.90 17.31 16.25
N HIS A 110 -31.94 18.02 16.86
CA HIS A 110 -32.23 18.90 17.99
C HIS A 110 -33.19 20.04 17.63
N SER A 111 -33.17 20.53 16.39
CA SER A 111 -34.10 21.56 15.91
C SER A 111 -35.53 21.05 15.70
N VAL A 112 -35.75 19.74 15.56
CA VAL A 112 -37.08 19.13 15.35
C VAL A 112 -37.67 18.62 16.66
N GLN A 113 -36.84 18.29 17.65
CA GLN A 113 -37.27 17.70 18.93
C GLN A 113 -37.46 18.67 20.10
N ASP A 114 -37.08 19.95 19.97
CA ASP A 114 -37.42 20.97 20.98
C ASP A 114 -38.92 21.34 21.02
N MET A 115 -39.77 20.68 20.21
CA MET A 115 -41.22 20.83 20.24
C MET A 115 -42.00 19.51 20.27
N LEU A 116 -41.64 18.48 21.05
CA LEU A 116 -42.64 17.53 21.63
C LEU A 116 -41.98 16.43 22.50
N ASN A 117 -42.30 16.50 23.80
CA ASN A 117 -42.51 15.41 24.76
C ASN A 117 -41.38 14.42 25.10
N GLY A 118 -41.12 14.36 26.42
CA GLY A 118 -41.35 13.14 27.20
C GLY A 118 -40.26 12.09 27.14
N SER A 119 -39.45 12.08 28.20
CA SER A 119 -38.41 11.10 28.49
C SER A 119 -38.87 9.63 28.34
N GLU A 120 -38.49 8.96 27.26
CA GLU A 120 -38.47 7.50 27.19
C GLU A 120 -37.21 7.01 26.47
N THR A 121 -36.29 6.43 27.23
CA THR A 121 -35.05 5.83 26.74
C THR A 121 -35.32 4.45 26.16
N HIS A 122 -35.57 4.37 24.85
CA HIS A 122 -35.44 3.13 24.08
C HIS A 122 -34.19 3.20 23.20
N VAL A 123 -33.13 2.49 23.60
CA VAL A 123 -31.93 2.28 22.78
C VAL A 123 -32.28 1.27 21.69
N ALA A 124 -32.82 1.75 20.57
CA ALA A 124 -33.01 0.96 19.37
C ALA A 124 -31.74 1.01 18.51
N HIS A 125 -31.10 -0.15 18.33
CA HIS A 125 -29.92 -0.32 17.48
C HIS A 125 -30.34 -0.23 16.00
N ASN A 126 -30.30 0.96 15.41
CA ASN A 126 -30.60 1.16 13.98
C ASN A 126 -29.35 0.91 13.13
N ARG A 127 -29.25 -0.28 12.53
CA ARG A 127 -28.33 -0.58 11.43
C ARG A 127 -28.98 -0.15 10.13
N GLN A 128 -28.89 1.14 9.79
CA GLN A 128 -29.24 1.60 8.45
C GLN A 128 -28.04 1.41 7.52
N GLN A 129 -28.22 0.58 6.50
CA GLN A 129 -27.32 0.46 5.37
C GLN A 129 -27.45 1.72 4.52
N GLU A 130 -26.48 2.64 4.63
CA GLU A 130 -26.30 3.69 3.64
C GLU A 130 -25.76 3.06 2.35
N THR A 131 -26.59 3.02 1.31
CA THR A 131 -26.17 2.82 -0.08
C THR A 131 -25.35 4.03 -0.52
N LYS A 132 -24.06 4.03 -0.18
CA LYS A 132 -23.09 4.95 -0.78
C LYS A 132 -22.74 4.43 -2.17
N VAL A 133 -23.22 5.14 -3.18
CA VAL A 133 -22.71 5.09 -4.55
C VAL A 133 -21.17 5.25 -4.47
N LYS A 134 -20.45 4.15 -4.68
CA LYS A 134 -18.99 4.10 -4.62
C LYS A 134 -18.43 4.61 -5.94
N GLU A 135 -17.69 5.72 -5.88
CA GLU A 135 -16.76 6.06 -6.95
C GLU A 135 -15.66 4.98 -7.04
N ASN A 136 -15.56 4.40 -8.24
CA ASN A 136 -14.69 3.30 -8.63
C ASN A 136 -13.20 3.61 -8.38
N LYS A 137 -12.64 3.03 -7.32
CA LYS A 137 -11.19 2.81 -7.21
C LYS A 137 -10.90 1.35 -7.52
N SER A 138 -10.51 1.09 -8.76
CA SER A 138 -9.87 -0.17 -9.16
C SER A 138 -8.65 -0.40 -8.26
N LEU A 139 -8.79 -1.33 -7.31
CA LEU A 139 -7.70 -1.75 -6.43
C LEU A 139 -6.85 -2.75 -7.21
N TRP A 140 -5.78 -2.26 -7.83
CA TRP A 140 -4.78 -3.11 -8.45
C TRP A 140 -4.18 -4.09 -7.42
N LEU A 141 -4.33 -5.39 -7.67
CA LEU A 141 -3.75 -6.47 -6.89
C LEU A 141 -2.32 -6.73 -7.40
N HIS A 142 -1.32 -6.49 -6.56
CA HIS A 142 0.10 -6.64 -6.94
C HIS A 142 0.65 -8.05 -6.74
N ASP A 143 -0.04 -8.91 -6.00
CA ASP A 143 0.35 -10.31 -5.77
C ASP A 143 -0.48 -11.24 -6.65
N PHE A 144 0.18 -11.98 -7.54
CA PHE A 144 -0.45 -12.91 -8.46
C PHE A 144 -1.19 -14.05 -7.73
N GLN A 145 -0.63 -14.57 -6.64
CA GLN A 145 -1.22 -15.67 -5.89
C GLN A 145 -2.52 -15.20 -5.22
N PHE A 146 -2.49 -14.00 -4.61
CA PHE A 146 -3.67 -13.40 -4.03
C PHE A 146 -4.73 -13.08 -5.10
N PHE A 147 -4.33 -12.48 -6.21
CA PHE A 147 -5.20 -12.21 -7.35
C PHE A 147 -5.89 -13.46 -7.86
N LYS A 148 -5.12 -14.53 -8.11
CA LYS A 148 -5.68 -15.81 -8.59
C LYS A 148 -6.69 -16.38 -7.60
N ASN A 149 -6.36 -16.41 -6.32
CA ASN A 149 -7.27 -16.90 -5.28
C ASN A 149 -8.54 -16.06 -5.19
N PHE A 150 -8.41 -14.73 -5.27
CA PHE A 150 -9.54 -13.82 -5.29
C PHE A 150 -10.45 -14.11 -6.48
N ILE A 151 -9.92 -14.19 -7.71
CA ILE A 151 -10.72 -14.45 -8.91
C ILE A 151 -11.42 -15.81 -8.82
N VAL A 152 -10.72 -16.85 -8.36
CA VAL A 152 -11.32 -18.19 -8.24
C VAL A 152 -12.47 -18.22 -7.24
N ASN A 153 -12.36 -17.46 -6.14
CA ASN A 153 -13.39 -17.41 -5.11
C ASN A 153 -14.56 -16.49 -5.49
N ALA A 154 -14.28 -15.31 -6.03
CA ALA A 154 -15.28 -14.29 -6.34
C ALA A 154 -16.12 -14.64 -7.58
N TYR A 155 -15.49 -15.27 -8.58
CA TYR A 155 -16.14 -15.57 -9.88
C TYR A 155 -16.39 -17.05 -10.09
N LYS A 156 -16.56 -17.80 -9.00
CA LYS A 156 -16.88 -19.22 -9.10
C LYS A 156 -18.15 -19.42 -9.93
N ASP A 157 -18.03 -20.17 -11.02
CA ASP A 157 -19.07 -20.38 -12.03
C ASP A 157 -19.55 -19.14 -12.79
N GLN A 158 -18.78 -18.06 -12.77
CA GLN A 158 -19.08 -16.79 -13.46
C GLN A 158 -18.02 -16.43 -14.51
N ILE A 159 -18.40 -15.56 -15.45
CA ILE A 159 -17.52 -15.03 -16.49
C ILE A 159 -16.66 -13.92 -15.87
N VAL A 160 -15.33 -14.11 -15.91
CA VAL A 160 -14.35 -13.18 -15.36
C VAL A 160 -14.02 -12.05 -16.33
N CYS A 161 -13.89 -12.38 -17.63
CA CYS A 161 -13.56 -11.39 -18.65
C CYS A 161 -14.00 -11.84 -20.05
N TYR A 162 -14.03 -10.88 -20.98
CA TYR A 162 -14.29 -11.10 -22.40
C TYR A 162 -13.07 -10.70 -23.24
N GLY A 163 -12.82 -11.41 -24.34
CA GLY A 163 -11.81 -11.03 -25.32
C GLY A 163 -10.36 -11.12 -24.82
N ALA A 164 -10.07 -11.96 -23.82
CA ALA A 164 -8.70 -12.26 -23.44
C ALA A 164 -7.95 -12.94 -24.60
N LEU A 165 -6.60 -12.89 -24.62
CA LEU A 165 -5.79 -13.77 -25.51
C LEU A 165 -6.05 -13.63 -27.03
N ASP A 166 -6.46 -12.43 -27.49
CA ASP A 166 -6.90 -12.17 -28.87
C ASP A 166 -8.16 -12.96 -29.29
N PHE A 167 -8.90 -13.53 -28.32
CA PHE A 167 -10.21 -14.08 -28.59
C PHE A 167 -11.19 -12.97 -29.03
N LYS A 168 -12.26 -13.37 -29.74
CA LYS A 168 -13.33 -12.45 -30.12
C LYS A 168 -13.85 -11.73 -28.88
N THR A 169 -14.27 -10.48 -29.02
CA THR A 169 -14.84 -9.66 -27.93
C THR A 169 -16.10 -10.28 -27.30
N SER A 170 -16.73 -11.25 -27.95
CA SER A 170 -17.86 -12.04 -27.42
C SER A 170 -17.46 -13.32 -26.68
N THR A 171 -16.20 -13.74 -26.74
CA THR A 171 -15.71 -14.94 -26.06
C THR A 171 -15.42 -14.63 -24.61
N GLY A 172 -16.18 -15.26 -23.71
CA GLY A 172 -16.02 -15.12 -22.27
C GLY A 172 -15.11 -16.21 -21.69
N ILE A 173 -14.28 -15.83 -20.71
CA ILE A 173 -13.52 -16.77 -19.89
C ILE A 173 -14.22 -16.89 -18.55
N LYS A 174 -14.68 -18.10 -18.21
CA LYS A 174 -15.38 -18.43 -16.97
C LYS A 174 -14.47 -19.23 -16.05
N VAL A 175 -14.60 -19.04 -14.73
CA VAL A 175 -14.00 -19.97 -13.74
C VAL A 175 -14.99 -21.08 -13.45
N THR A 176 -14.59 -22.34 -13.61
CA THR A 176 -15.44 -23.49 -13.28
C THR A 176 -15.52 -23.72 -11.77
N THR A 177 -16.50 -24.50 -11.32
CA THR A 177 -16.61 -24.94 -9.91
C THR A 177 -15.32 -25.59 -9.36
N GLN A 178 -14.52 -26.18 -10.25
CA GLN A 178 -13.24 -26.85 -9.94
C GLN A 178 -12.03 -25.89 -9.99
N GLY A 179 -12.23 -24.62 -10.39
CA GLY A 179 -11.18 -23.60 -10.46
C GLY A 179 -10.40 -23.56 -11.77
N TYR A 180 -10.86 -24.27 -12.81
CA TYR A 180 -10.29 -24.19 -14.17
C TYR A 180 -10.85 -23.00 -14.93
N LEU A 181 -10.10 -22.55 -15.95
CA LEU A 181 -10.58 -21.51 -16.87
C LEU A 181 -11.26 -22.18 -18.06
N PHE A 182 -12.55 -21.88 -18.24
CA PHE A 182 -13.40 -22.40 -19.29
C PHE A 182 -13.62 -21.35 -20.38
N ASN A 183 -13.44 -21.74 -21.63
CA ASN A 183 -13.68 -20.89 -22.78
C ASN A 183 -15.10 -21.11 -23.30
N THR A 184 -15.94 -20.06 -23.25
CA THR A 184 -17.35 -20.15 -23.68
C THR A 184 -17.53 -20.29 -25.18
N HIS A 185 -16.52 -20.05 -26.01
CA HIS A 185 -16.60 -20.24 -27.45
C HIS A 185 -16.23 -21.67 -27.88
N SER A 186 -15.14 -22.23 -27.34
CA SER A 186 -14.76 -23.63 -27.64
C SER A 186 -15.54 -24.65 -26.81
N MET A 187 -16.28 -24.21 -25.78
CA MET A 187 -17.00 -25.04 -24.82
C MET A 187 -16.08 -26.08 -24.14
N GLN A 188 -14.84 -25.69 -23.88
CA GLN A 188 -13.81 -26.54 -23.29
C GLN A 188 -12.97 -25.75 -22.29
N ASP A 189 -12.38 -26.46 -21.33
CA ASP A 189 -11.36 -25.90 -20.45
C ASP A 189 -10.10 -25.54 -21.25
N LEU A 190 -9.48 -24.42 -20.89
CA LEU A 190 -8.22 -24.01 -21.46
C LEU A 190 -7.13 -25.03 -21.11
N SER A 191 -6.29 -25.35 -22.09
CA SER A 191 -5.09 -26.15 -21.83
C SER A 191 -4.18 -25.45 -20.82
N PRO A 192 -3.26 -26.18 -20.14
CA PRO A 192 -2.39 -25.57 -19.13
C PRO A 192 -1.59 -24.35 -19.62
N ASP A 193 -1.16 -24.36 -20.89
CA ASP A 193 -0.37 -23.25 -21.45
C ASP A 193 -1.24 -22.06 -21.86
N GLU A 194 -2.46 -22.30 -22.34
CA GLU A 194 -3.44 -21.24 -22.58
C GLU A 194 -3.93 -20.63 -21.27
N ALA A 195 -4.17 -21.45 -20.24
CA ALA A 195 -4.56 -21.00 -18.92
C ALA A 195 -3.49 -20.10 -18.29
N LYS A 196 -2.20 -20.44 -18.42
CA LYS A 196 -1.10 -19.57 -17.96
C LYS A 196 -1.13 -18.21 -18.66
N LYS A 197 -1.30 -18.19 -19.98
CA LYS A 197 -1.39 -16.94 -20.76
C LYS A 197 -2.62 -16.12 -20.38
N ALA A 198 -3.76 -16.78 -20.17
CA ALA A 198 -5.00 -16.14 -19.74
C ALA A 198 -4.84 -15.50 -18.35
N TRP A 199 -4.26 -16.23 -17.39
CA TRP A 199 -3.98 -15.70 -16.06
C TRP A 199 -3.03 -14.52 -16.08
N LYS A 200 -1.96 -14.59 -16.89
CA LYS A 200 -1.04 -13.47 -17.08
C LYS A 200 -1.77 -12.24 -17.66
N TRP A 201 -2.55 -12.44 -18.72
CA TRP A 201 -3.32 -11.37 -19.35
C TRP A 201 -4.30 -10.73 -18.36
N MET A 202 -5.06 -11.53 -17.61
CA MET A 202 -6.02 -11.03 -16.62
C MET A 202 -5.33 -10.25 -15.49
N PHE A 203 -4.14 -10.68 -15.07
CA PHE A 203 -3.36 -9.98 -14.05
C PHE A 203 -2.77 -8.65 -14.54
N GLU A 204 -2.41 -8.56 -15.82
CA GLU A 204 -1.93 -7.33 -16.46
C GLU A 204 -3.07 -6.36 -16.86
N ASN A 205 -4.30 -6.87 -16.99
CA ASN A 205 -5.48 -6.13 -17.44
C ASN A 205 -6.63 -6.20 -16.42
N GLN A 206 -6.31 -5.97 -15.13
CA GLN A 206 -7.30 -6.08 -14.04
C GLN A 206 -8.48 -5.11 -14.20
N ASP A 207 -8.27 -4.00 -14.89
CA ASP A 207 -9.29 -3.02 -15.27
C ASP A 207 -10.32 -3.56 -16.28
N LYS A 208 -10.01 -4.64 -16.99
CA LYS A 208 -10.88 -5.25 -18.00
C LYS A 208 -11.65 -6.48 -17.50
N LEU A 209 -11.50 -6.83 -16.22
CA LEU A 209 -12.27 -7.91 -15.61
C LEU A 209 -13.66 -7.39 -15.22
N CYS A 210 -14.65 -8.28 -15.22
CA CYS A 210 -16.02 -7.97 -14.82
C CYS A 210 -16.05 -7.58 -13.33
N GLU A 211 -15.97 -6.28 -12.98
CA GLU A 211 -16.14 -5.73 -11.61
C GLU A 211 -15.44 -6.48 -10.46
N ILE A 212 -14.16 -6.18 -10.22
CA ILE A 212 -13.40 -6.69 -9.05
C ILE A 212 -13.95 -6.03 -7.77
N GLU A 213 -14.99 -6.60 -7.17
CA GLU A 213 -15.42 -6.23 -5.82
C GLU A 213 -14.78 -7.15 -4.77
N VAL A 214 -13.75 -6.66 -4.10
CA VAL A 214 -13.20 -7.35 -2.92
C VAL A 214 -14.15 -7.11 -1.74
N GLN A 215 -14.82 -8.16 -1.28
CA GLN A 215 -15.50 -8.16 0.02
C GLN A 215 -14.42 -8.27 1.11
N ASP A 216 -14.31 -7.23 1.93
CA ASP A 216 -13.49 -7.26 3.15
C ASP A 216 -14.22 -8.15 4.19
N GLU A 217 -13.80 -9.41 4.35
CA GLU A 217 -14.12 -10.24 5.53
C GLU A 217 -13.28 -9.83 6.75
#